data_AF-A0A1I5HUQ5-F1
#
_entry.id   AF-A0A1I5HUQ5-F1
#
_cell.length_a   1.000
_cell.length_b   1.000
_cell.length_c   1.000
_cell.angle_alpha   90.00
_cell.angle_beta   90.00
_cell.angle_gamma   90.00
#
_symmetry.space_group_name_H-M   'P 1'
#
loop_
_entity.id
_entity.type
_entity.pdbx_description
1 polymer ?
#
loop_
_entity_poly.entity_id
_entity_poly.type
_entity_poly.pdbx_seq_one_letter_code
_entity_poly.pdbx_strand_id
1 'polypeptide(L)'
;MISASYCTENNNQLAARSRDANNRCMTTYRVRVGYHNPSALTFRQLDEILEPQRFWRTDSAGGQFRYFMEYEYQSDVRDLCSVCSLAYSQACKVRKCPLILVEVMN
;
A
#
# COMPACT_ATOMS: atom_id res chain seq x y z
N MET A 1 -30.42 -4.75 -24.60
CA MET A 1 -29.62 -3.52 -24.47
C MET A 1 -28.73 -3.68 -23.25
N ILE A 2 -27.42 -3.80 -23.45
CA ILE A 2 -26.29 -3.22 -22.68
C ILE A 2 -25.06 -3.61 -23.51
N SER A 3 -24.50 -2.61 -24.20
CA SER A 3 -23.29 -2.74 -25.02
C SER A 3 -22.10 -2.56 -24.09
N ALA A 4 -21.26 -3.59 -23.97
CA ALA A 4 -19.94 -3.47 -23.37
C ALA A 4 -19.03 -2.75 -24.38
N SER A 5 -18.70 -1.49 -24.11
CA SER A 5 -17.76 -0.72 -24.92
C SER A 5 -16.34 -1.21 -24.63
N TYR A 6 -15.86 -2.18 -25.44
CA TYR A 6 -14.46 -2.52 -25.49
C TYR A 6 -13.67 -1.39 -26.16
N CYS A 7 -12.78 -0.76 -25.39
CA CYS A 7 -11.85 0.25 -25.87
C CYS A 7 -11.00 -0.32 -27.02
N THR A 8 -11.26 0.14 -28.24
CA THR A 8 -10.41 -0.15 -29.41
C THR A 8 -9.88 1.19 -29.91
N GLU A 9 -8.67 1.58 -29.51
CA GLU A 9 -8.00 2.77 -30.05
C GLU A 9 -6.54 2.49 -30.42
N ASN A 10 -6.18 3.05 -31.58
CA ASN A 10 -5.05 2.80 -32.49
C ASN A 10 -3.62 2.77 -31.91
N ASN A 11 -2.82 1.82 -32.43
CA ASN A 11 -1.46 1.42 -32.04
C ASN A 11 -0.35 2.50 -32.05
N ASN A 12 -0.57 3.70 -32.60
CA ASN A 12 0.48 4.73 -32.73
C ASN A 12 0.35 5.93 -31.77
N GLN A 13 -0.70 6.01 -30.93
CA GLN A 13 -0.82 6.99 -29.82
C GLN A 13 -0.61 6.37 -28.43
N LEU A 14 -0.40 5.05 -28.36
CA LEU A 14 -0.31 4.28 -27.11
C LEU A 14 0.95 4.58 -26.29
N ALA A 15 2.08 4.97 -26.88
CA ALA A 15 3.32 5.13 -26.11
C ALA A 15 3.33 6.37 -25.18
N ALA A 16 2.73 7.49 -25.62
CA ALA A 16 2.71 8.74 -24.84
C ALA A 16 1.51 8.82 -23.89
N ARG A 17 0.33 8.33 -24.30
CA ARG A 17 -0.86 8.28 -23.43
C ARG A 17 -0.83 7.17 -22.37
N SER A 18 -0.04 6.11 -22.58
CA SER A 18 0.10 5.01 -21.61
C SER A 18 0.81 5.42 -20.32
N ARG A 19 1.73 6.40 -20.36
CA ARG A 19 2.37 6.90 -19.13
C ARG A 19 1.38 7.68 -18.25
N ASP A 20 0.55 8.54 -18.84
CA ASP A 20 -0.40 9.37 -18.08
C ASP A 20 -1.70 8.63 -17.72
N ALA A 21 -2.12 7.63 -18.50
CA ALA A 21 -3.29 6.80 -18.17
C ALA A 21 -2.98 5.75 -17.10
N ASN A 22 -1.77 5.16 -17.10
CA ASN A 22 -1.35 4.24 -16.02
C ASN A 22 -1.24 4.95 -14.67
N ASN A 23 -0.87 6.23 -14.67
CA ASN A 23 -0.78 7.03 -13.44
C ASN A 23 -2.15 7.50 -12.90
N ARG A 24 -3.23 7.35 -13.67
CA ARG A 24 -4.62 7.61 -13.19
C ARG A 24 -5.31 6.35 -12.63
N CYS A 25 -4.80 5.16 -12.95
CA CYS A 25 -5.32 3.88 -12.48
C CYS A 25 -4.79 3.53 -11.08
N MET A 26 -3.48 3.67 -10.88
CA MET A 26 -2.82 3.36 -9.62
C MET A 26 -3.13 4.42 -8.57
N THR A 27 -3.59 3.99 -7.41
CA THR A 27 -3.78 4.84 -6.23
C THR A 27 -2.72 4.49 -5.22
N THR A 28 -2.05 5.52 -4.72
CA THR A 28 -1.03 5.39 -3.69
C THR A 28 -1.67 5.62 -2.34
N TYR A 29 -1.37 4.73 -1.40
CA TYR A 29 -1.86 4.75 -0.04
C TYR A 29 -0.71 4.89 0.92
N ARG A 30 -0.92 5.72 1.94
CA ARG A 30 -0.08 5.75 3.13
C ARG A 30 -0.69 4.81 4.16
N VAL A 31 0.10 3.84 4.61
CA VAL A 31 -0.30 2.81 5.56
C VAL A 31 0.57 2.91 6.80
N ARG A 32 -0.04 3.26 7.93
CA ARG A 32 0.62 3.31 9.24
C ARG A 32 0.23 2.08 10.05
N VAL A 33 1.24 1.34 10.48
CA VAL A 33 1.09 0.11 11.28
C VAL A 33 1.70 0.33 12.65
N GLY A 34 0.85 0.39 13.67
CA GLY A 34 1.24 0.52 15.07
C GLY A 34 1.05 -0.76 15.86
N TYR A 35 1.81 -0.89 16.94
CA TYR A 35 1.58 -1.94 17.95
C TYR A 35 1.63 -1.33 19.34
N HIS A 36 0.99 -2.00 20.30
CA HIS A 36 1.24 -1.71 21.70
C HIS A 36 2.65 -2.22 22.09
N ASN A 37 3.45 -1.35 22.73
CA ASN A 37 4.83 -1.62 23.16
C ASN A 37 5.65 -2.37 22.09
N PRO A 38 5.90 -1.74 20.91
CA PRO A 38 6.70 -2.37 19.86
C PRO A 38 8.16 -2.45 20.29
N SER A 39 8.86 -3.48 19.82
CA SER A 39 10.33 -3.52 19.88
C SER A 39 10.91 -3.24 18.50
N ALA A 40 12.20 -2.93 18.41
CA ALA A 40 12.89 -2.84 17.12
C ALA A 40 12.73 -4.13 16.29
N LEU A 41 12.74 -5.30 16.96
CA LEU A 41 12.49 -6.59 16.32
C LEU A 41 11.06 -6.71 15.76
N THR A 42 10.06 -6.12 16.43
CA THR A 42 8.66 -6.12 15.96
C THR A 42 8.56 -5.49 14.57
N PHE A 43 9.19 -4.32 14.39
CA PHE A 43 9.15 -3.63 13.10
C PHE A 43 10.03 -4.27 12.04
N ARG A 44 11.16 -4.87 12.43
CA ARG A 44 11.98 -5.65 11.49
C ARG A 44 11.22 -6.85 10.93
N GLN A 45 10.52 -7.61 11.78
CA GLN A 45 9.67 -8.71 11.34
C GLN A 45 8.52 -8.22 10.46
N LEU A 46 7.93 -7.07 10.79
CA LEU A 46 6.90 -6.46 9.98
C LEU A 46 7.41 -6.12 8.57
N ASP A 47 8.60 -5.51 8.46
CA ASP A 47 9.23 -5.19 7.18
C ASP A 47 9.41 -6.45 6.31
N GLU A 48 9.91 -7.54 6.90
CA GLU A 48 10.09 -8.84 6.21
C GLU A 48 8.77 -9.45 5.71
N ILE A 49 7.66 -9.23 6.43
CA ILE A 49 6.33 -9.73 6.04
C ILE A 49 5.70 -8.87 4.93
N LEU A 50 5.91 -7.55 4.99
CA LEU A 50 5.26 -6.58 4.12
C LEU A 50 5.99 -6.36 2.79
N GLU A 51 7.29 -6.60 2.74
CA GLU A 51 8.11 -6.45 1.52
C GLU A 51 7.62 -7.33 0.35
N PRO A 52 7.28 -8.62 0.53
CA PRO A 52 6.68 -9.44 -0.54
C PRO A 52 5.30 -8.94 -1.02
N GLN A 53 4.61 -8.16 -0.18
CA GLN A 53 3.32 -7.56 -0.51
C GLN A 53 3.46 -6.18 -1.16
N ARG A 54 4.69 -5.74 -1.45
CA ARG A 54 5.02 -4.46 -2.10
C ARG A 54 4.61 -3.23 -1.28
N PHE A 55 4.66 -3.34 0.04
CA PHE A 55 4.58 -2.19 0.94
C PHE A 55 5.99 -1.64 1.12
N TRP A 56 6.21 -0.40 0.68
CA TRP A 56 7.53 0.24 0.70
C TRP A 56 7.63 1.17 1.88
N ARG A 57 8.60 0.95 2.75
CA ARG A 57 8.80 1.80 3.92
C ARG A 57 9.16 3.23 3.48
N THR A 58 8.39 4.22 3.92
CA THR A 58 8.60 5.64 3.55
C THR A 58 9.53 6.38 4.49
N ASP A 59 9.64 5.90 5.73
CA ASP A 59 10.47 6.54 6.76
C ASP A 59 11.63 5.61 7.16
N SER A 60 12.85 5.99 6.76
CA SER A 60 14.09 5.41 7.26
C SER A 60 14.28 5.92 8.69
N ALA A 61 13.81 5.14 9.66
CA ALA A 61 13.80 5.53 11.07
C ALA A 61 15.18 6.03 11.53
N GLY A 62 15.33 7.35 11.62
CA GLY A 62 16.42 8.00 12.33
C GLY A 62 16.23 7.81 13.83
N GLY A 63 16.57 6.62 14.35
CA GLY A 63 16.86 6.33 15.76
C GLY A 63 15.77 6.55 16.82
N GLN A 64 14.65 7.19 16.51
CA GLN A 64 13.60 7.49 17.48
C GLN A 64 12.65 6.29 17.65
N PHE A 65 12.30 5.98 18.91
CA PHE A 65 11.34 4.94 19.23
C PHE A 65 9.94 5.40 18.81
N ARG A 66 9.37 4.75 17.79
CA ARG A 66 8.04 5.08 17.28
C ARG A 66 7.05 3.98 17.64
N TYR A 67 5.83 4.38 17.97
CA TYR A 67 4.72 3.44 18.21
C TYR A 67 4.16 2.84 16.91
N PHE A 68 4.55 3.38 15.75
CA PHE A 68 4.12 2.94 14.43
C PHE A 68 5.23 3.05 13.38
N MET A 69 5.06 2.28 12.30
CA MET A 69 5.86 2.36 11.08
C MET A 69 4.97 2.78 9.90
N GLU A 70 5.54 3.51 8.94
CA GLU A 70 4.84 4.00 7.76
C GLU A 70 5.33 3.33 6.49
N TYR A 71 4.38 2.98 5.63
CA TYR A 71 4.59 2.35 4.34
C TYR A 71 3.75 3.07 3.27
N GLU A 72 4.29 3.10 2.07
CA GLU A 72 3.58 3.38 0.84
C GLU A 72 3.10 2.06 0.24
N TYR A 73 1.87 2.04 -0.23
CA TYR A 73 1.30 0.91 -0.96
C TYR A 73 0.57 1.40 -2.21
N GLN A 74 0.83 0.77 -3.35
CA GLN A 74 0.19 1.13 -4.61
C GLN A 74 -0.77 0.02 -5.05
N SER A 75 -2.00 0.39 -5.39
CA SER A 75 -3.00 -0.54 -5.92
C SER A 75 -3.81 0.10 -7.05
N ASP A 76 -4.15 -0.72 -8.03
CA ASP A 76 -5.11 -0.44 -9.10
C ASP A 76 -6.56 -0.38 -8.59
N VAL A 77 -6.85 -0.94 -7.42
CA VAL A 77 -8.17 -0.91 -6.78
C VAL A 77 -8.26 0.26 -5.81
N ARG A 78 -9.28 1.11 -6.01
CA ARG A 78 -9.61 2.25 -5.15
C ARG A 78 -10.47 1.86 -3.95
N ASP A 79 -9.97 0.95 -3.10
CA ASP A 79 -10.70 0.49 -1.91
C ASP A 79 -9.82 0.50 -0.64
N LEU A 80 -10.08 1.47 0.23
CA LEU A 80 -9.43 1.60 1.54
C LEU A 80 -9.67 0.38 2.43
N CYS A 81 -10.85 -0.25 2.36
CA CYS A 81 -11.18 -1.40 3.20
C CYS A 81 -10.35 -2.63 2.81
N SER A 82 -10.17 -2.87 1.52
CA SER A 82 -9.29 -3.94 1.02
C SER A 82 -7.84 -3.71 1.42
N VAL A 83 -7.31 -2.49 1.26
CA VAL A 83 -5.94 -2.15 1.67
C VAL A 83 -5.75 -2.32 3.17
N CYS A 84 -6.71 -1.85 3.98
CA CYS A 84 -6.69 -1.98 5.43
C CYS A 84 -6.72 -3.45 5.86
N SER A 85 -7.61 -4.25 5.26
CA SER A 85 -7.74 -5.68 5.55
C SER A 85 -6.48 -6.45 5.19
N LEU A 86 -5.86 -6.15 4.04
CA LEU A 86 -4.59 -6.73 3.64
C LEU A 86 -3.50 -6.37 4.66
N ALA A 87 -3.28 -5.09 4.94
CA ALA A 87 -2.28 -4.62 5.89
C ALA A 87 -2.47 -5.26 7.28
N TYR A 88 -3.71 -5.31 7.79
CA TYR A 88 -4.05 -5.95 9.06
C TYR A 88 -3.70 -7.44 9.07
N SER A 89 -4.14 -8.19 8.04
CA SER A 89 -3.91 -9.63 7.94
C SER A 89 -2.42 -10.01 7.92
N GLN A 90 -1.60 -9.18 7.28
CA GLN A 90 -0.15 -9.37 7.20
C GLN A 90 0.50 -8.98 8.53
N ALA A 91 0.16 -7.81 9.09
CA ALA A 91 0.72 -7.34 10.36
C ALA A 91 0.43 -8.28 11.54
N CYS A 92 -0.73 -8.95 11.56
CA CYS A 92 -1.06 -9.97 12.57
C CYS A 92 -0.07 -11.14 12.63
N LYS A 93 0.71 -11.40 11.57
CA LYS A 93 1.74 -12.47 11.55
C LYS A 93 2.91 -12.20 12.50
N VAL A 94 3.07 -10.97 13.00
CA VAL A 94 4.04 -10.60 14.05
C VAL A 94 3.57 -11.04 15.46
N ARG A 95 2.44 -11.77 15.56
CA ARG A 95 1.86 -12.30 16.81
C ARG A 95 1.52 -11.22 17.84
N LYS A 96 1.15 -10.04 17.36
CA LYS A 96 0.61 -8.91 18.15
C LYS A 96 -0.65 -8.39 17.45
N CYS A 97 -1.48 -7.65 18.18
CA CYS A 97 -2.62 -6.94 17.61
C CYS A 97 -2.16 -5.61 17.01
N PRO A 98 -2.19 -5.43 15.67
CA PRO A 98 -1.80 -4.18 15.05
C PRO A 98 -2.94 -3.15 15.08
N LEU A 99 -2.57 -1.88 15.14
CA LEU A 99 -3.42 -0.75 14.79
C LEU A 99 -3.05 -0.29 13.39
N ILE A 100 -4.01 -0.27 12.47
CA ILE A 100 -3.80 0.09 11.07
C ILE A 100 -4.53 1.40 10.77
N LEU A 101 -3.84 2.33 10.10
CA LEU A 101 -4.44 3.53 9.52
C LEU A 101 -4.03 3.63 8.07
N VAL A 102 -5.01 3.79 7.18
CA VAL A 102 -4.82 3.90 5.74
C VAL A 102 -5.36 5.24 5.26
N GLU A 103 -4.56 5.95 4.46
CA GLU A 103 -4.92 7.24 3.87
C GLU A 103 -4.58 7.22 2.38
N VAL A 104 -5.42 7.83 1.54
CA VAL A 104 -5.09 8.05 0.13
C VAL A 104 -4.08 9.20 0.04
N MET A 105 -3.03 9.01 -0.74
CA MET A 105 -2.05 10.05 -1.05
C MET A 105 -2.49 10.78 -2.32
N ASN A 106 -2.64 12.09 -2.24
CA ASN A 106 -3.05 12.97 -3.34
C ASN A 106 -1.86 13.44 -4.18
#